data_AF-A0A4U5QY37-F1
#
_entry.id   AF-A0A4U5QY37-F1
#
_cell.length_a   1.000
_cell.length_b   1.000
_cell.length_c   1.000
_cell.angle_alpha   90.00
_cell.angle_beta   90.00
_cell.angle_gamma   90.00
#
_symmetry.space_group_name_H-M   'P 1'
#
loop_
_entity.id
_entity.type
_entity.pdbx_description
1 polymer ?
#
loop_
_entity_poly.entity_id
_entity_poly.type
_entity_poly.pdbx_seq_one_letter_code
_entity_poly.pdbx_strand_id
1 'polypeptide(L)'
;MGQDNFVAQKRASGGGGAGGLPTTTTANGRARTMLPRGRQINKTFNNIKITILCGFVTILVLRGTVGIGNLSSSDADAVNQNLIEETNRILKEIRSDSEPDDPAESEINPNVTYSLGPKISNWNQERQVWLSQNPEFPNFVNGKPRILLLTGSPPSPCDNPIGDHYLLKAIKNKIDYCRIHGIEIVYNMAHLDKELAGYWAKLPMIRRLMLSHPEIEWIWWMDSDAMFTDMVFEIPLSKYDKHNLVIHGYPDLLFEQKSWIALNTGSFLFRNCQWSLDLLDAWAPMGPKGAIREEAGKILTANLKGRPAFEADDQSALIYLLLSQKDQWMDKVYIENQYYLHGYWAGLVDRYEEMMEKYHPGLGDERWPFVTHFVGCKPCGSYGDYPVEQCMRSMERAFNFADNQVLKLYGFGHRGLLSPKIKRIRNETVTPLEYVDQFDIRRPVHGNSGSRS
;
A
#
# COMPACT_ATOMS: atom_id res chain seq x y z
N MET A 1 -38.75 21.28 4.39
CA MET A 1 -38.82 22.26 3.28
C MET A 1 -37.91 21.78 2.16
N GLY A 2 -38.41 21.70 0.93
CA GLY A 2 -37.58 21.76 -0.30
C GLY A 2 -36.92 20.48 -0.80
N GLN A 3 -37.76 19.57 -1.31
CA GLN A 3 -37.58 18.66 -2.47
C GLN A 3 -36.55 19.08 -3.55
N ASP A 4 -35.84 18.14 -4.20
CA ASP A 4 -36.35 17.55 -5.45
C ASP A 4 -35.51 16.39 -6.05
N ASN A 5 -36.25 15.41 -6.56
CA ASN A 5 -35.83 14.22 -7.32
C ASN A 5 -35.71 14.56 -8.81
N PHE A 6 -34.80 13.89 -9.53
CA PHE A 6 -34.80 13.88 -11.00
C PHE A 6 -35.15 12.50 -11.57
N VAL A 7 -36.25 12.47 -12.32
CA VAL A 7 -36.72 11.37 -13.17
C VAL A 7 -36.42 11.71 -14.63
N ALA A 8 -35.99 10.70 -15.39
CA ALA A 8 -35.72 10.76 -16.82
C ALA A 8 -36.99 10.76 -17.70
N GLN A 9 -36.95 11.45 -18.84
CA GLN A 9 -37.91 11.25 -19.93
C GLN A 9 -37.37 11.60 -21.34
N LYS A 10 -37.49 10.62 -22.25
CA LYS A 10 -37.92 10.66 -23.69
C LYS A 10 -37.17 11.58 -24.69
N ARG A 11 -37.05 11.29 -26.01
CA ARG A 11 -37.95 10.60 -26.96
C ARG A 11 -37.23 10.32 -28.30
N ALA A 12 -37.79 9.41 -29.08
CA ALA A 12 -37.44 9.08 -30.47
C ALA A 12 -38.20 9.94 -31.53
N SER A 13 -37.65 10.02 -32.76
CA SER A 13 -38.25 9.67 -34.09
C SER A 13 -38.05 10.66 -35.27
N GLY A 14 -37.82 10.09 -36.47
CA GLY A 14 -38.04 10.65 -37.84
C GLY A 14 -36.80 11.24 -38.54
N GLY A 15 -36.44 11.02 -39.82
CA GLY A 15 -37.05 10.34 -40.98
C GLY A 15 -36.92 11.18 -42.28
N GLY A 16 -36.21 10.68 -43.31
CA GLY A 16 -36.20 11.16 -44.73
C GLY A 16 -35.20 12.29 -45.08
N GLY A 17 -34.55 12.42 -46.25
CA GLY A 17 -34.47 11.70 -47.52
C GLY A 17 -33.76 12.56 -48.60
N ALA A 18 -33.17 11.90 -49.62
CA ALA A 18 -32.82 12.37 -51.00
C ALA A 18 -31.51 13.18 -51.33
N GLY A 19 -30.76 12.69 -52.35
CA GLY A 19 -30.46 13.48 -53.56
C GLY A 19 -29.00 13.74 -54.07
N GLY A 20 -28.39 12.76 -54.78
CA GLY A 20 -27.78 12.82 -56.14
C GLY A 20 -26.73 13.86 -56.67
N LEU A 21 -25.68 13.28 -57.32
CA LEU A 21 -24.91 13.67 -58.56
C LEU A 21 -23.76 14.72 -58.50
N PRO A 22 -22.81 14.79 -59.49
CA PRO A 22 -22.37 13.83 -60.54
C PRO A 22 -20.84 13.68 -60.77
N THR A 23 -20.46 12.73 -61.64
CA THR A 23 -19.13 12.50 -62.27
C THR A 23 -19.21 12.54 -63.81
N THR A 24 -18.18 13.06 -64.50
CA THR A 24 -17.88 12.90 -65.96
C THR A 24 -16.34 12.95 -66.13
N THR A 25 -15.64 12.11 -66.91
CA THR A 25 -15.49 12.04 -68.39
C THR A 25 -14.51 10.87 -68.74
N THR A 26 -14.86 9.87 -69.57
CA THR A 26 -14.54 9.64 -71.02
C THR A 26 -13.09 9.91 -71.49
N ALA A 27 -12.45 9.25 -72.47
CA ALA A 27 -12.47 7.95 -73.16
C ALA A 27 -11.39 8.00 -74.29
N ASN A 28 -11.11 6.86 -74.95
CA ASN A 28 -10.34 6.62 -76.20
C ASN A 28 -8.86 6.20 -76.04
N GLY A 29 -8.31 5.21 -76.74
CA GLY A 29 -8.84 4.33 -77.79
C GLY A 29 -7.77 4.01 -78.86
N ARG A 30 -7.47 2.71 -79.03
CA ARG A 30 -6.96 2.00 -80.25
C ARG A 30 -5.48 2.12 -80.70
N ALA A 31 -4.82 0.96 -80.74
CA ALA A 31 -4.48 0.17 -81.95
C ALA A 31 -3.04 -0.40 -81.95
N ARG A 32 -2.93 -1.70 -82.16
CA ARG A 32 -1.70 -2.47 -82.45
C ARG A 32 -1.44 -2.49 -83.96
N THR A 33 -0.18 -2.47 -84.38
CA THR A 33 0.28 -3.22 -85.57
C THR A 33 1.80 -3.50 -85.56
N MET A 34 2.09 -4.78 -85.80
CA MET A 34 3.27 -5.52 -86.30
C MET A 34 4.67 -4.90 -86.43
N LEU A 35 5.65 -5.70 -85.96
CA LEU A 35 7.10 -5.67 -86.27
C LEU A 35 7.41 -6.22 -87.68
N PRO A 36 8.63 -5.99 -88.19
CA PRO A 36 9.46 -7.15 -88.58
C PRO A 36 10.90 -7.12 -88.05
N ARG A 37 11.44 -8.34 -87.99
CA ARG A 37 12.71 -8.81 -87.40
C ARG A 37 13.96 -8.46 -88.21
N GLY A 38 15.08 -8.30 -87.50
CA GLY A 38 16.34 -8.90 -87.98
C GLY A 38 17.62 -8.09 -87.77
N ARG A 39 18.10 -7.93 -86.51
CA ARG A 39 19.52 -7.73 -86.15
C ARG A 39 19.71 -7.51 -84.64
N GLN A 40 19.46 -8.50 -83.78
CA GLN A 40 19.68 -8.31 -82.33
C GLN A 40 20.14 -9.55 -81.54
N ILE A 41 20.82 -10.52 -82.17
CA ILE A 41 21.27 -11.73 -81.45
C ILE A 41 22.49 -11.46 -80.54
N ASN A 42 23.27 -10.39 -80.78
CA ASN A 42 24.34 -9.95 -79.86
C ASN A 42 23.88 -8.96 -78.77
N LYS A 43 22.66 -8.41 -78.85
CA LYS A 43 22.06 -7.60 -77.76
C LYS A 43 21.34 -8.47 -76.72
N THR A 44 20.94 -9.69 -77.09
CA THR A 44 20.18 -10.59 -76.21
C THR A 44 21.04 -11.15 -75.08
N PHE A 45 22.32 -11.45 -75.30
CA PHE A 45 23.18 -11.96 -74.21
C PHE A 45 23.57 -10.90 -73.17
N ASN A 46 23.82 -9.65 -73.58
CA ASN A 46 24.06 -8.56 -72.63
C ASN A 46 22.77 -8.12 -71.91
N ASN A 47 21.62 -8.16 -72.59
CA ASN A 47 20.33 -7.90 -71.94
C ASN A 47 19.92 -9.04 -70.99
N ILE A 48 20.25 -10.31 -71.27
CA ILE A 48 20.00 -11.42 -70.32
C ILE A 48 20.90 -11.28 -69.09
N LYS A 49 22.18 -10.92 -69.24
CA LYS A 49 23.07 -10.65 -68.10
C LYS A 49 22.59 -9.45 -67.27
N ILE A 50 22.12 -8.37 -67.90
CA ILE A 50 21.56 -7.20 -67.20
C ILE A 50 20.21 -7.55 -66.56
N THR A 51 19.35 -8.35 -67.18
CA THR A 51 18.06 -8.76 -66.61
C THR A 51 18.23 -9.76 -65.46
N ILE A 52 19.22 -10.65 -65.52
CA ILE A 52 19.57 -11.54 -64.40
C ILE A 52 20.19 -10.71 -63.27
N LEU A 53 21.08 -9.76 -63.56
CA LEU A 53 21.65 -8.87 -62.55
C LEU A 53 20.59 -7.96 -61.92
N CYS A 54 19.70 -7.36 -62.71
CA CYS A 54 18.56 -6.59 -62.23
C CYS A 54 17.57 -7.48 -61.46
N GLY A 55 17.35 -8.72 -61.87
CA GLY A 55 16.55 -9.70 -61.12
C GLY A 55 17.18 -10.04 -59.77
N PHE A 56 18.50 -10.27 -59.73
CA PHE A 56 19.23 -10.57 -58.51
C PHE A 56 19.31 -9.36 -57.58
N VAL A 57 19.52 -8.16 -58.12
CA VAL A 57 19.49 -6.89 -57.37
C VAL A 57 18.07 -6.60 -56.89
N THR A 58 17.02 -6.91 -57.66
CA THR A 58 15.63 -6.74 -57.21
C THR A 58 15.28 -7.78 -56.14
N ILE A 59 15.80 -9.01 -56.20
CA ILE A 59 15.65 -10.01 -55.14
C ILE A 59 16.47 -9.64 -53.90
N LEU A 60 17.66 -9.05 -54.05
CA LEU A 60 18.48 -8.55 -52.93
C LEU A 60 17.89 -7.28 -52.31
N VAL A 61 17.31 -6.39 -53.11
CA VAL A 61 16.60 -5.19 -52.65
C VAL A 61 15.27 -5.60 -52.04
N LEU A 62 14.52 -6.57 -52.59
CA LEU A 62 13.32 -7.14 -51.97
C LEU A 62 13.65 -7.95 -50.72
N ARG A 63 14.77 -8.69 -50.65
CA ARG A 63 15.24 -9.31 -49.39
C ARG A 63 15.75 -8.28 -48.40
N GLY A 64 16.33 -7.16 -48.87
CA GLY A 64 16.76 -6.04 -48.04
C GLY A 64 15.63 -5.12 -47.58
N THR A 65 14.50 -5.09 -48.29
CA THR A 65 13.31 -4.27 -47.97
C THR A 65 12.13 -5.09 -47.41
N VAL A 66 12.19 -6.43 -47.48
CA VAL A 66 11.16 -7.35 -46.96
C VAL A 66 11.75 -8.38 -45.95
N GLY A 67 12.99 -8.23 -45.48
CA GLY A 67 13.54 -9.28 -44.60
C GLY A 67 14.82 -9.01 -43.82
N ILE A 68 14.85 -7.99 -42.95
CA ILE A 68 15.59 -8.00 -41.66
C ILE A 68 14.72 -7.33 -40.55
N GLY A 69 13.39 -7.45 -40.65
CA GLY A 69 12.45 -6.86 -39.68
C GLY A 69 11.63 -7.85 -38.87
N ASN A 70 11.75 -9.16 -39.13
CA ASN A 70 10.78 -10.15 -38.60
C ASN A 70 11.37 -11.51 -38.19
N LEU A 71 12.69 -11.60 -38.00
CA LEU A 71 13.33 -12.79 -37.40
C LEU A 71 13.79 -12.56 -35.95
N SER A 72 13.85 -11.30 -35.51
CA SER A 72 14.09 -10.94 -34.11
C SER A 72 12.79 -10.83 -33.31
N SER A 73 11.64 -10.64 -33.98
CA SER A 73 10.33 -10.59 -33.33
C SER A 73 9.86 -12.00 -32.95
N SER A 74 10.03 -13.02 -33.78
CA SER A 74 9.56 -14.38 -33.45
C SER A 74 10.25 -14.98 -32.24
N ASP A 75 11.56 -14.78 -32.07
CA ASP A 75 12.29 -15.28 -30.90
C ASP A 75 12.01 -14.42 -29.66
N ALA A 76 11.90 -13.11 -29.79
CA ALA A 76 11.52 -12.24 -28.68
C ALA A 76 10.07 -12.46 -28.24
N ASP A 77 9.16 -12.69 -29.19
CA ASP A 77 7.75 -13.00 -28.95
C ASP A 77 7.60 -14.41 -28.38
N ALA A 78 8.37 -15.40 -28.84
CA ALA A 78 8.38 -16.75 -28.27
C ALA A 78 9.00 -16.78 -26.86
N VAL A 79 10.07 -16.02 -26.61
CA VAL A 79 10.64 -15.83 -25.27
C VAL A 79 9.64 -15.11 -24.37
N ASN A 80 8.95 -14.08 -24.88
CA ASN A 80 7.92 -13.36 -24.12
C ASN A 80 6.71 -14.26 -23.82
N GLN A 81 6.28 -15.10 -24.76
CA GLN A 81 5.22 -16.09 -24.53
C GLN A 81 5.66 -17.16 -23.51
N ASN A 82 6.89 -17.68 -23.60
CA ASN A 82 7.43 -18.59 -22.59
C ASN A 82 7.51 -17.92 -21.21
N LEU A 83 7.95 -16.66 -21.13
CA LEU A 83 7.97 -15.91 -19.87
C LEU A 83 6.56 -15.68 -19.33
N ILE A 84 5.58 -15.41 -20.19
CA ILE A 84 4.17 -15.26 -19.79
C ILE A 84 3.60 -16.61 -19.32
N GLU A 85 3.87 -17.71 -20.02
CA GLU A 85 3.45 -19.06 -19.64
C GLU A 85 4.11 -19.52 -18.34
N GLU A 86 5.41 -19.27 -18.18
CA GLU A 86 6.17 -19.57 -16.96
C GLU A 86 5.71 -18.68 -15.80
N THR A 87 5.46 -17.39 -16.04
CA THR A 87 4.85 -16.49 -15.04
C THR A 87 3.45 -16.95 -14.67
N ASN A 88 2.61 -17.34 -15.63
CA ASN A 88 1.28 -17.87 -15.36
C ASN A 88 1.33 -19.22 -14.65
N ARG A 89 2.34 -20.04 -14.93
CA ARG A 89 2.60 -21.30 -14.24
C ARG A 89 3.04 -21.05 -12.80
N ILE A 90 3.97 -20.13 -12.57
CA ILE A 90 4.41 -19.70 -11.23
C ILE A 90 3.25 -19.08 -10.46
N LEU A 91 2.47 -18.19 -11.08
CA LEU A 91 1.26 -17.63 -10.47
C LEU A 91 0.22 -18.70 -10.15
N LYS A 92 0.08 -19.72 -11.00
CA LYS A 92 -0.83 -20.84 -10.77
C LYS A 92 -0.31 -21.76 -9.68
N GLU A 93 0.99 -21.98 -9.59
CA GLU A 93 1.67 -22.76 -8.54
C GLU A 93 1.55 -22.08 -7.18
N ILE A 94 1.84 -20.77 -7.12
CA ILE A 94 1.62 -19.89 -5.96
C ILE A 94 0.14 -19.90 -5.52
N ARG A 95 -0.80 -19.95 -6.46
CA ARG A 95 -2.24 -20.02 -6.17
C ARG A 95 -2.76 -21.43 -5.86
N SER A 96 -2.05 -22.48 -6.29
CA SER A 96 -2.43 -23.87 -6.05
C SER A 96 -1.85 -24.43 -4.76
N ASP A 97 -0.88 -23.75 -4.15
CA ASP A 97 -0.41 -23.97 -2.79
C ASP A 97 -1.41 -23.42 -1.75
N SER A 98 -2.71 -23.54 -2.03
CA SER A 98 -3.71 -23.60 -0.97
C SER A 98 -3.34 -24.81 -0.11
N GLU A 99 -2.91 -24.58 1.13
CA GLU A 99 -2.61 -25.66 2.07
C GLU A 99 -3.76 -26.68 2.04
N PRO A 100 -3.47 -27.99 2.08
CA PRO A 100 -4.53 -28.97 2.24
C PRO A 100 -5.36 -28.57 3.46
N ASP A 101 -6.70 -28.65 3.35
CA ASP A 101 -7.59 -28.52 4.50
C ASP A 101 -7.01 -29.35 5.65
N ASP A 102 -6.45 -28.68 6.66
CA ASP A 102 -5.99 -29.35 7.85
C ASP A 102 -7.17 -30.19 8.38
N PRO A 103 -6.95 -31.46 8.75
CA PRO A 103 -8.03 -32.34 9.17
C PRO A 103 -8.83 -31.64 10.26
N ALA A 104 -10.14 -31.51 10.05
CA ALA A 104 -11.11 -30.79 10.89
C ALA A 104 -10.60 -30.56 12.31
N GLU A 105 -10.01 -29.39 12.55
CA GLU A 105 -9.35 -29.10 13.82
C GLU A 105 -10.40 -29.14 14.94
N SER A 106 -10.05 -29.79 16.04
CA SER A 106 -10.89 -29.85 17.23
C SER A 106 -11.25 -28.44 17.68
N GLU A 107 -12.54 -28.08 17.59
CA GLU A 107 -13.07 -26.87 18.21
C GLU A 107 -12.48 -26.75 19.62
N ILE A 108 -11.90 -25.59 19.96
CA ILE A 108 -11.48 -25.31 21.34
C ILE A 108 -12.66 -25.65 22.22
N ASN A 109 -12.44 -26.55 23.19
CA ASN A 109 -13.44 -26.81 24.22
C ASN A 109 -13.78 -25.45 24.86
N PRO A 110 -15.02 -24.95 24.75
CA PRO A 110 -15.39 -23.62 25.23
C PRO A 110 -15.17 -23.43 26.74
N ASN A 111 -14.89 -24.53 27.47
CA ASN A 111 -14.51 -24.51 28.88
C ASN A 111 -13.03 -24.19 29.14
N VAL A 112 -12.18 -24.11 28.11
CA VAL A 112 -10.75 -23.75 28.25
C VAL A 112 -10.56 -22.28 27.89
N THR A 113 -10.09 -21.49 28.84
CA THR A 113 -9.76 -20.08 28.61
C THR A 113 -8.53 -19.97 27.73
N TYR A 114 -8.66 -19.28 26.59
CA TYR A 114 -7.54 -18.99 25.68
C TYR A 114 -6.43 -18.21 26.40
N SER A 115 -5.17 -18.44 26.01
CA SER A 115 -4.00 -17.75 26.55
C SER A 115 -2.96 -17.50 25.44
N LEU A 116 -2.39 -16.30 25.40
CA LEU A 116 -1.30 -15.92 24.49
C LEU A 116 0.05 -16.60 24.82
N GLY A 117 0.12 -17.31 25.95
CA GLY A 117 1.30 -18.01 26.43
C GLY A 117 1.40 -18.00 27.97
N PRO A 118 2.42 -18.64 28.54
CA PRO A 118 2.61 -18.68 29.99
C PRO A 118 2.62 -17.28 30.61
N LYS A 119 1.99 -17.12 31.78
CA LYS A 119 1.93 -15.85 32.49
C LYS A 119 3.34 -15.44 32.94
N ILE A 120 3.72 -14.20 32.61
CA ILE A 120 4.95 -13.56 33.08
C ILE A 120 4.52 -12.40 33.99
N SER A 121 5.14 -12.28 35.16
CA SER A 121 4.79 -11.27 36.18
C SER A 121 5.95 -10.36 36.58
N ASN A 122 7.14 -10.60 36.05
CA ASN A 122 8.39 -9.94 36.38
C ASN A 122 9.14 -9.41 35.14
N TRP A 123 8.43 -9.15 34.03
CA TRP A 123 9.04 -8.79 32.75
C TRP A 123 9.88 -7.50 32.82
N ASN A 124 9.42 -6.50 33.59
CA ASN A 124 10.18 -5.26 33.77
C ASN A 124 11.54 -5.53 34.43
N GLN A 125 11.60 -6.41 35.44
CA GLN A 125 12.83 -6.78 36.12
C GLN A 125 13.76 -7.57 35.18
N GLU A 126 13.23 -8.58 34.47
CA GLU A 126 14.01 -9.37 33.51
C GLU A 126 14.59 -8.50 32.40
N ARG A 127 13.77 -7.61 31.82
CA ARG A 127 14.20 -6.67 30.79
C ARG A 127 15.28 -5.71 31.29
N GLN A 128 15.15 -5.19 32.51
CA GLN A 128 16.19 -4.34 33.12
C GLN A 128 17.51 -5.09 33.32
N VAL A 129 17.46 -6.33 33.80
CA VAL A 129 18.66 -7.18 33.94
C VAL A 129 19.30 -7.42 32.57
N TRP A 130 18.50 -7.77 31.57
CA TRP A 130 19.00 -8.00 30.21
C TRP A 130 19.67 -6.75 29.63
N LEU A 131 19.04 -5.57 29.74
CA LEU A 131 19.62 -4.30 29.25
C LEU A 131 20.94 -3.97 29.95
N SER A 132 21.08 -4.27 31.24
CA SER A 132 22.33 -4.06 31.98
C SER A 132 23.47 -5.00 31.53
N GLN A 133 23.12 -6.19 31.05
CA GLN A 133 24.07 -7.21 30.59
C GLN A 133 24.45 -7.07 29.11
N ASN A 134 23.65 -6.36 28.32
CA ASN A 134 23.80 -6.20 26.88
C ASN A 134 23.84 -4.70 26.47
N PRO A 135 24.84 -3.92 26.93
CA PRO A 135 24.92 -2.48 26.69
C PRO A 135 25.07 -2.09 25.21
N GLU A 136 25.46 -3.02 24.34
CA GLU A 136 25.53 -2.87 22.89
C GLU A 136 24.14 -2.83 22.21
N PHE A 137 23.09 -3.23 22.93
CA PHE A 137 21.69 -3.13 22.49
C PHE A 137 20.88 -2.20 23.42
N PRO A 138 21.21 -0.90 23.47
CA PRO A 138 20.50 0.02 24.35
C PRO A 138 19.07 0.24 23.86
N ASN A 139 18.13 0.45 24.79
CA ASN A 139 16.75 0.81 24.45
C ASN A 139 16.57 2.28 24.04
N PHE A 140 17.62 3.09 24.19
CA PHE A 140 17.69 4.47 23.71
C PHE A 140 18.99 4.69 22.90
N VAL A 141 18.87 5.31 21.73
CA VAL A 141 20.00 5.67 20.86
C VAL A 141 19.94 7.18 20.63
N ASN A 142 21.03 7.90 20.97
CA ASN A 142 21.10 9.37 20.88
C ASN A 142 19.91 10.10 21.56
N GLY A 143 19.47 9.58 22.71
CA GLY A 143 18.34 10.14 23.47
C GLY A 143 16.96 9.81 22.91
N LYS A 144 16.86 9.05 21.81
CA LYS A 144 15.59 8.59 21.23
C LYS A 144 15.33 7.13 21.60
N PRO A 145 14.10 6.76 22.02
CA PRO A 145 13.78 5.37 22.30
C PRO A 145 13.78 4.55 21.00
N ARG A 146 14.21 3.28 21.06
CA ARG A 146 14.16 2.38 19.91
C ARG A 146 12.74 1.96 19.60
N ILE A 147 12.38 2.04 18.32
CA ILE A 147 11.07 1.67 17.81
C ILE A 147 11.23 0.50 16.84
N LEU A 148 10.35 -0.49 16.98
CA LEU A 148 10.16 -1.57 16.01
C LEU A 148 8.78 -1.40 15.37
N LEU A 149 8.74 -1.05 14.09
CA LEU A 149 7.50 -1.02 13.33
C LEU A 149 7.13 -2.46 12.93
N LEU A 150 5.96 -2.90 13.35
CA LEU A 150 5.38 -4.18 13.00
C LEU A 150 4.21 -3.96 12.04
N THR A 151 4.24 -4.64 10.90
CA THR A 151 3.13 -4.75 9.96
C THR A 151 3.02 -6.19 9.46
N GLY A 152 2.00 -6.50 8.66
CA GLY A 152 1.88 -7.83 8.06
C GLY A 152 0.68 -7.98 7.15
N SER A 153 0.66 -9.11 6.45
CA SER A 153 -0.42 -9.56 5.58
C SER A 153 -0.61 -11.07 5.74
N PRO A 154 -1.72 -11.63 5.25
CA PRO A 154 -1.85 -13.08 5.12
C PRO A 154 -0.66 -13.70 4.34
N PRO A 155 -0.31 -14.97 4.60
CA PRO A 155 0.70 -15.71 3.83
C PRO A 155 0.26 -16.03 2.40
N SER A 156 -1.04 -16.26 2.21
CA SER A 156 -1.60 -16.61 0.92
C SER A 156 -1.69 -15.38 0.00
N PRO A 157 -1.66 -15.57 -1.33
CA PRO A 157 -1.99 -14.50 -2.26
C PRO A 157 -3.33 -13.86 -1.95
N CYS A 158 -3.48 -12.59 -2.30
CA CYS A 158 -4.75 -11.90 -2.13
C CYS A 158 -5.85 -12.49 -3.01
N ASP A 159 -7.09 -12.52 -2.50
CA ASP A 159 -8.28 -12.91 -3.25
C ASP A 159 -8.40 -12.08 -4.54
N ASN A 160 -8.14 -10.78 -4.40
CA ASN A 160 -8.01 -9.85 -5.50
C ASN A 160 -6.52 -9.69 -5.88
N PRO A 161 -6.08 -10.12 -7.08
CA PRO A 161 -4.65 -10.10 -7.45
C PRO A 161 -4.01 -8.72 -7.44
N ILE A 162 -4.79 -7.64 -7.62
CA ILE A 162 -4.23 -6.28 -7.51
C ILE A 162 -3.88 -5.93 -6.05
N GLY A 163 -4.48 -6.62 -5.08
CA GLY A 163 -4.22 -6.45 -3.65
C GLY A 163 -2.75 -6.61 -3.30
N ASP A 164 -2.09 -7.64 -3.84
CA ASP A 164 -0.66 -7.90 -3.64
C ASP A 164 0.21 -6.72 -4.11
N HIS A 165 -0.19 -6.06 -5.21
CA HIS A 165 0.51 -4.86 -5.69
C HIS A 165 0.40 -3.70 -4.71
N TYR A 166 -0.77 -3.50 -4.09
CA TYR A 166 -0.96 -2.46 -3.08
C TYR A 166 -0.31 -2.80 -1.74
N LEU A 167 -0.23 -4.08 -1.36
CA LEU A 167 0.59 -4.52 -0.23
C LEU A 167 2.06 -4.19 -0.47
N LEU A 168 2.58 -4.45 -1.67
CA LEU A 168 3.95 -4.10 -2.06
C LEU A 168 4.21 -2.59 -1.98
N LYS A 169 3.27 -1.77 -2.49
CA LYS A 169 3.37 -0.31 -2.41
C LYS A 169 3.33 0.19 -0.96
N ALA A 170 2.45 -0.39 -0.13
CA ALA A 170 2.35 -0.04 1.27
C ALA A 170 3.63 -0.38 2.05
N ILE A 171 4.26 -1.54 1.80
CA ILE A 171 5.53 -1.86 2.46
C ILE A 171 6.68 -1.00 1.93
N LYS A 172 6.75 -0.69 0.63
CA LYS A 172 7.74 0.29 0.13
C LYS A 172 7.60 1.64 0.86
N ASN A 173 6.36 2.13 1.01
CA ASN A 173 6.08 3.37 1.74
C ASN A 173 6.61 3.32 3.19
N LYS A 174 6.33 2.22 3.92
CA LYS A 174 6.84 2.01 5.28
C LYS A 174 8.37 1.90 5.32
N ILE A 175 8.99 1.19 4.37
CA ILE A 175 10.45 1.08 4.21
C ILE A 175 11.07 2.47 4.06
N ASP A 176 10.50 3.32 3.21
CA ASP A 176 11.02 4.66 2.97
C ASP A 176 10.97 5.52 4.23
N TYR A 177 9.82 5.55 4.91
CA TYR A 177 9.67 6.27 6.19
C TYR A 177 10.65 5.75 7.24
N CYS A 178 10.67 4.44 7.49
CA CYS A 178 11.51 3.88 8.55
C CYS A 178 13.00 4.06 8.26
N ARG A 179 13.43 4.00 7.00
CA ARG A 179 14.81 4.31 6.59
C ARG A 179 15.19 5.77 6.85
N ILE A 180 14.26 6.71 6.64
CA ILE A 180 14.47 8.14 6.93
C ILE A 180 14.61 8.38 8.43
N HIS A 181 13.79 7.69 9.24
CA HIS A 181 13.66 7.91 10.68
C HIS A 181 14.48 6.96 11.56
N GLY A 182 15.23 6.03 10.98
CA GLY A 182 16.06 5.07 11.73
C GLY A 182 15.23 4.05 12.53
N ILE A 183 14.11 3.60 11.98
CA ILE A 183 13.19 2.65 12.60
C ILE A 183 13.37 1.27 11.97
N GLU A 184 13.37 0.22 12.77
CA GLU A 184 13.43 -1.16 12.30
C GLU A 184 12.03 -1.65 11.88
N ILE A 185 11.95 -2.57 10.92
CA ILE A 185 10.67 -3.13 10.43
C ILE A 185 10.66 -4.64 10.61
N VAL A 186 9.56 -5.17 11.15
CA VAL A 186 9.16 -6.57 11.03
C VAL A 186 7.92 -6.65 10.14
N TYR A 187 7.98 -7.48 9.10
CA TYR A 187 6.83 -7.81 8.26
C TYR A 187 6.41 -9.26 8.54
N ASN A 188 5.26 -9.44 9.17
CA ASN A 188 4.72 -10.76 9.43
C ASN A 188 3.92 -11.31 8.24
N MET A 189 4.21 -12.54 7.84
CA MET A 189 3.39 -13.34 6.92
C MET A 189 2.97 -14.68 7.55
N ALA A 190 3.28 -14.93 8.82
CA ALA A 190 2.99 -16.20 9.48
C ALA A 190 1.76 -16.11 10.38
N HIS A 191 0.95 -17.18 10.39
CA HIS A 191 -0.05 -17.41 11.43
C HIS A 191 0.63 -18.05 12.65
N LEU A 192 0.98 -17.24 13.64
CA LEU A 192 1.58 -17.74 14.89
C LEU A 192 0.59 -18.48 15.79
N ASP A 193 -0.69 -18.20 15.59
CA ASP A 193 -1.80 -18.78 16.34
C ASP A 193 -3.00 -18.90 15.39
N LYS A 194 -3.52 -20.12 15.22
CA LYS A 194 -4.64 -20.40 14.30
C LYS A 194 -5.99 -19.92 14.84
N GLU A 195 -6.08 -19.63 16.13
CA GLU A 195 -7.29 -19.15 16.82
C GLU A 195 -7.42 -17.64 16.69
N LEU A 196 -6.29 -16.92 16.76
CA LEU A 196 -6.21 -15.49 16.52
C LEU A 196 -5.86 -15.17 15.06
N ALA A 197 -6.76 -15.55 14.16
CA ALA A 197 -6.67 -15.22 12.72
C ALA A 197 -7.15 -13.80 12.39
N GLY A 198 -6.85 -13.32 11.17
CA GLY A 198 -7.32 -12.03 10.66
C GLY A 198 -6.75 -10.85 11.45
N TYR A 199 -7.59 -9.87 11.79
CA TYR A 199 -7.18 -8.67 12.52
C TYR A 199 -6.64 -8.99 13.93
N TRP A 200 -6.97 -10.15 14.50
CA TRP A 200 -6.48 -10.59 15.81
C TRP A 200 -5.02 -11.09 15.81
N ALA A 201 -4.47 -11.43 14.64
CA ALA A 201 -3.12 -12.01 14.51
C ALA A 201 -2.00 -11.08 15.00
N LYS A 202 -2.29 -9.78 15.15
CA LYS A 202 -1.36 -8.79 15.69
C LYS A 202 -1.02 -9.05 17.16
N LEU A 203 -1.96 -9.52 17.99
CA LEU A 203 -1.75 -9.73 19.43
C LEU A 203 -0.62 -10.75 19.73
N PRO A 204 -0.66 -12.00 19.20
CA PRO A 204 0.39 -12.97 19.48
C PRO A 204 1.74 -12.54 18.90
N MET A 205 1.76 -11.85 17.76
CA MET A 205 2.99 -11.32 17.18
C MET A 205 3.60 -10.18 18.03
N ILE A 206 2.79 -9.23 18.51
CA ILE A 206 3.25 -8.17 19.40
C ILE A 206 3.86 -8.79 20.67
N ARG A 207 3.16 -9.74 21.33
CA ARG A 207 3.70 -10.44 22.50
C ARG A 207 5.02 -11.12 22.19
N ARG A 208 5.12 -11.82 21.05
CA ARG A 208 6.34 -12.50 20.63
C ARG A 208 7.51 -11.53 20.46
N LEU A 209 7.28 -10.39 19.80
CA LEU A 209 8.32 -9.38 19.60
C LEU A 209 8.73 -8.69 20.89
N MET A 210 7.80 -8.39 21.82
CA MET A 210 8.14 -7.84 23.14
C MET A 210 9.16 -8.72 23.86
N LEU A 211 8.91 -10.02 23.89
CA LEU A 211 9.74 -10.99 24.59
C LEU A 211 11.05 -11.32 23.86
N SER A 212 11.06 -11.23 22.53
CA SER A 212 12.24 -11.57 21.71
C SER A 212 13.18 -10.39 21.49
N HIS A 213 12.69 -9.16 21.71
CA HIS A 213 13.44 -7.92 21.54
C HIS A 213 13.39 -7.03 22.79
N PRO A 214 14.07 -7.41 23.90
CA PRO A 214 14.09 -6.61 25.12
C PRO A 214 14.72 -5.22 24.92
N GLU A 215 15.55 -5.02 23.90
CA GLU A 215 16.13 -3.75 23.50
C GLU A 215 15.13 -2.77 22.89
N ILE A 216 13.97 -3.22 22.42
CA ILE A 216 12.97 -2.34 21.83
C ILE A 216 12.16 -1.69 22.94
N GLU A 217 12.04 -0.36 22.91
CA GLU A 217 11.24 0.40 23.88
C GLU A 217 9.79 0.52 23.42
N TRP A 218 9.56 0.73 22.12
CA TRP A 218 8.23 0.83 21.52
C TRP A 218 8.05 -0.15 20.36
N ILE A 219 6.99 -0.95 20.42
CA ILE A 219 6.48 -1.67 19.25
C ILE A 219 5.36 -0.83 18.65
N TRP A 220 5.51 -0.47 17.40
CA TRP A 220 4.52 0.30 16.66
C TRP A 220 3.82 -0.62 15.66
N TRP A 221 2.60 -1.03 15.97
CA TRP A 221 1.76 -1.75 15.02
C TRP A 221 1.21 -0.77 13.97
N MET A 222 1.29 -1.14 12.70
CA MET A 222 0.68 -0.40 11.59
C MET A 222 0.08 -1.36 10.57
N ASP A 223 -1.22 -1.24 10.31
CA ASP A 223 -1.96 -2.07 9.35
C ASP A 223 -1.35 -1.95 7.94
N SER A 224 -1.53 -3.00 7.13
CA SER A 224 -0.99 -3.04 5.77
C SER A 224 -1.64 -2.03 4.82
N ASP A 225 -2.89 -1.64 5.08
CA ASP A 225 -3.64 -0.61 4.37
C ASP A 225 -3.52 0.80 5.02
N ALA A 226 -2.64 0.97 6.01
CA ALA A 226 -2.20 2.28 6.48
C ALA A 226 -0.90 2.71 5.77
N MET A 227 -0.83 3.95 5.29
CA MET A 227 0.35 4.52 4.63
C MET A 227 0.78 5.80 5.31
N PHE A 228 2.09 5.99 5.44
CA PHE A 228 2.68 7.28 5.77
C PHE A 228 2.41 8.26 4.64
N THR A 229 1.87 9.42 4.97
CA THR A 229 1.66 10.53 4.02
C THR A 229 2.40 11.79 4.42
N ASP A 230 2.98 11.83 5.63
CA ASP A 230 4.02 12.78 6.03
C ASP A 230 5.34 12.04 6.27
N MET A 231 6.31 12.22 5.36
CA MET A 231 7.62 11.58 5.45
C MET A 231 8.60 12.35 6.36
N VAL A 232 8.21 13.54 6.83
CA VAL A 232 9.07 14.45 7.63
C VAL A 232 8.67 14.44 9.10
N PHE A 233 7.37 14.31 9.39
CA PHE A 233 6.86 14.26 10.75
C PHE A 233 7.52 13.14 11.56
N GLU A 234 7.90 13.44 12.80
CA GLU A 234 8.41 12.47 13.76
C GLU A 234 7.48 12.45 14.98
N ILE A 235 7.16 11.24 15.47
CA ILE A 235 6.31 11.06 16.64
C ILE A 235 6.98 11.73 17.86
N PRO A 236 6.30 12.65 18.57
CA PRO A 236 6.88 13.36 19.72
C PRO A 236 6.90 12.46 20.97
N LEU A 237 7.74 11.43 20.98
CA LEU A 237 7.70 10.34 21.98
C LEU A 237 7.87 10.81 23.43
N SER A 238 8.57 11.91 23.67
CA SER A 238 8.69 12.52 25.00
C SER A 238 7.34 12.95 25.60
N LYS A 239 6.33 13.20 24.77
CA LYS A 239 4.95 13.46 25.19
C LYS A 239 4.34 12.24 25.91
N TYR A 240 4.84 11.04 25.64
CA TYR A 240 4.26 9.77 26.09
C TYR A 240 5.07 9.07 27.18
N ASP A 241 6.04 9.73 27.81
CA ASP A 241 6.94 9.13 28.81
C ASP A 241 6.21 8.44 29.98
N LYS A 242 5.01 8.92 30.32
CA LYS A 242 4.19 8.35 31.41
C LYS A 242 3.18 7.29 30.97
N HIS A 243 3.11 7.00 29.67
CA HIS A 243 2.13 6.14 29.04
C HIS A 243 2.79 4.90 28.42
N ASN A 244 1.99 3.85 28.24
CA ASN A 244 2.43 2.56 27.71
C ASN A 244 1.66 2.14 26.45
N LEU A 245 0.49 2.75 26.21
CA LEU A 245 -0.26 2.63 24.96
C LEU A 245 -0.51 4.04 24.40
N VAL A 246 -0.14 4.29 23.15
CA VAL A 246 -0.49 5.51 22.42
C VAL A 246 -1.33 5.10 21.23
N ILE A 247 -2.57 5.61 21.16
CA ILE A 247 -3.55 5.21 20.16
C ILE A 247 -4.33 6.43 19.68
N HIS A 248 -4.59 6.52 18.38
CA HIS A 248 -5.39 7.62 17.85
C HIS A 248 -6.85 7.46 18.27
N GLY A 249 -7.51 8.55 18.65
CA GLY A 249 -8.93 8.53 18.95
C GLY A 249 -9.50 9.85 19.41
N TYR A 250 -10.79 9.86 19.71
CA TYR A 250 -11.51 11.07 20.13
C TYR A 250 -12.13 10.84 21.52
N PRO A 251 -11.72 11.59 22.56
CA PRO A 251 -12.20 11.39 23.92
C PRO A 251 -13.73 11.49 24.09
N ASP A 252 -14.39 12.38 23.36
CA ASP A 252 -15.85 12.52 23.34
C ASP A 252 -16.52 11.27 22.75
N LEU A 253 -16.00 10.73 21.65
CA LEU A 253 -16.48 9.48 21.07
C LEU A 253 -16.28 8.30 22.03
N LEU A 254 -15.18 8.27 22.78
CA LEU A 254 -14.88 7.19 23.72
C LEU A 254 -15.77 7.28 24.95
N PHE A 255 -15.67 8.36 25.72
CA PHE A 255 -16.25 8.44 27.06
C PHE A 255 -17.71 8.83 27.07
N GLU A 256 -18.14 9.71 26.16
CA GLU A 256 -19.53 10.19 26.13
C GLU A 256 -20.39 9.30 25.24
N GLN A 257 -19.91 9.01 24.02
CA GLN A 257 -20.71 8.28 23.04
C GLN A 257 -20.54 6.77 23.08
N LYS A 258 -19.44 6.27 23.66
CA LYS A 258 -19.06 4.84 23.66
C LYS A 258 -19.09 4.26 22.24
N SER A 259 -18.55 5.02 21.29
CA SER A 259 -18.55 4.67 19.86
C SER A 259 -17.53 3.59 19.55
N TRP A 260 -17.86 2.63 18.68
CA TRP A 260 -16.92 1.59 18.23
C TRP A 260 -15.78 2.11 17.35
N ILE A 261 -15.88 3.35 16.86
CA ILE A 261 -14.83 4.07 16.13
C ILE A 261 -14.14 5.14 16.98
N ALA A 262 -14.29 5.09 18.30
CA ALA A 262 -13.71 6.08 19.20
C ALA A 262 -12.18 6.06 19.21
N LEU A 263 -11.58 4.89 18.99
CA LEU A 263 -10.15 4.63 18.88
C LEU A 263 -9.89 3.84 17.60
N ASN A 264 -8.66 3.89 17.06
CA ASN A 264 -8.26 3.06 15.92
C ASN A 264 -7.07 2.16 16.23
N THR A 265 -7.22 0.85 16.08
CA THR A 265 -6.17 -0.15 16.33
C THR A 265 -5.37 -0.52 15.09
N GLY A 266 -5.43 0.30 14.03
CA GLY A 266 -4.62 0.12 12.84
C GLY A 266 -3.30 0.88 12.83
N SER A 267 -3.09 1.76 13.80
CA SER A 267 -1.79 2.40 14.04
C SER A 267 -1.69 2.83 15.50
N PHE A 268 -0.87 2.14 16.29
CA PHE A 268 -0.70 2.41 17.72
C PHE A 268 0.69 1.96 18.21
N LEU A 269 1.12 2.53 19.34
CA LEU A 269 2.39 2.19 19.97
C LEU A 269 2.16 1.48 21.31
N PHE A 270 2.88 0.39 21.54
CA PHE A 270 3.01 -0.28 22.82
C PHE A 270 4.43 -0.14 23.38
N ARG A 271 4.53 0.23 24.65
CA ARG A 271 5.80 0.18 25.38
C ARG A 271 6.15 -1.27 25.72
N ASN A 272 7.40 -1.68 25.57
CA ASN A 272 7.85 -3.00 25.98
C ASN A 272 7.99 -3.08 27.52
N CYS A 273 6.89 -3.45 28.17
CA CYS A 273 6.78 -3.49 29.63
C CYS A 273 5.73 -4.50 30.10
N GLN A 274 5.79 -4.83 31.40
CA GLN A 274 4.86 -5.77 32.05
C GLN A 274 3.39 -5.36 31.85
N TRP A 275 3.09 -4.07 31.98
CA TRP A 275 1.72 -3.55 31.80
C TRP A 275 1.17 -3.89 30.42
N SER A 276 1.99 -3.82 29.37
CA SER A 276 1.56 -4.12 28.01
C SER A 276 1.34 -5.62 27.78
N LEU A 277 2.15 -6.49 28.42
CA LEU A 277 1.88 -7.93 28.43
C LEU A 277 0.54 -8.24 29.12
N ASP A 278 0.26 -7.58 30.25
CA ASP A 278 -0.98 -7.76 30.98
C ASP A 278 -2.20 -7.26 30.18
N LEU A 279 -2.06 -6.15 29.45
CA LEU A 279 -3.12 -5.65 28.58
C LEU A 279 -3.39 -6.60 27.40
N LEU A 280 -2.35 -7.19 26.79
CA LEU A 280 -2.51 -8.18 25.73
C LEU A 280 -3.30 -9.41 26.23
N ASP A 281 -2.99 -9.90 27.44
CA ASP A 281 -3.73 -10.99 28.08
C ASP A 281 -5.22 -10.63 28.30
N ALA A 282 -5.52 -9.39 28.68
CA ALA A 282 -6.88 -8.91 28.91
C ALA A 282 -7.65 -8.61 27.60
N TRP A 283 -6.94 -8.34 26.50
CA TRP A 283 -7.52 -8.00 25.20
C TRP A 283 -7.84 -9.25 24.36
N ALA A 284 -7.00 -10.26 24.42
CA ALA A 284 -7.14 -11.52 23.65
C ALA A 284 -8.45 -12.33 23.83
N PRO A 285 -9.17 -12.33 24.97
CA PRO A 285 -10.25 -13.29 25.22
C PRO A 285 -11.43 -13.25 24.25
N MET A 286 -11.66 -12.12 23.56
CA MET A 286 -12.72 -11.99 22.55
C MET A 286 -12.26 -12.40 21.13
N GLY A 287 -10.99 -12.79 20.99
CA GLY A 287 -10.35 -13.05 19.71
C GLY A 287 -10.44 -14.47 19.14
N PRO A 288 -10.50 -15.57 19.91
CA PRO A 288 -10.52 -16.93 19.34
C PRO A 288 -11.71 -17.14 18.38
N LYS A 289 -11.42 -17.58 17.15
CA LYS A 289 -12.41 -17.78 16.07
C LYS A 289 -13.55 -18.73 16.47
N GLY A 290 -14.66 -18.69 15.72
CA GLY A 290 -15.85 -19.49 15.98
C GLY A 290 -16.73 -18.90 17.08
N ALA A 291 -17.38 -19.76 17.88
CA ALA A 291 -18.42 -19.37 18.82
C ALA A 291 -17.99 -18.27 19.80
N ILE A 292 -16.74 -18.28 20.27
CA ILE A 292 -16.22 -17.26 21.21
C ILE A 292 -16.26 -15.87 20.56
N ARG A 293 -15.68 -15.70 19.37
CA ARG A 293 -15.65 -14.43 18.65
C ARG A 293 -17.03 -13.99 18.19
N GLU A 294 -17.89 -14.93 17.80
CA GLU A 294 -19.28 -14.64 17.39
C GLU A 294 -20.11 -14.10 18.58
N GLU A 295 -20.08 -14.77 19.73
CA GLU A 295 -20.81 -14.33 20.93
C GLU A 295 -20.23 -13.01 21.48
N ALA A 296 -18.90 -12.86 21.49
CA ALA A 296 -18.26 -11.60 21.85
C ALA A 296 -18.70 -10.46 20.90
N GLY A 297 -18.86 -10.74 19.61
CA GLY A 297 -19.38 -9.77 18.63
C GLY A 297 -20.77 -9.24 19.02
N LYS A 298 -21.67 -10.11 19.48
CA LYS A 298 -23.00 -9.72 19.97
C LYS A 298 -22.90 -8.81 21.20
N ILE A 299 -22.01 -9.14 22.15
CA ILE A 299 -21.76 -8.31 23.34
C ILE A 299 -21.26 -6.92 22.92
N LEU A 300 -20.29 -6.85 22.00
CA LEU A 300 -19.72 -5.59 21.53
C LEU A 300 -20.78 -4.74 20.80
N THR A 301 -21.59 -5.33 19.93
CA THR A 301 -22.68 -4.63 19.24
C THR A 301 -23.74 -4.11 20.21
N ALA A 302 -24.02 -4.83 21.30
CA ALA A 302 -24.96 -4.38 22.33
C ALA A 302 -24.43 -3.22 23.20
N ASN A 303 -23.10 -3.09 23.33
CA ASN A 303 -22.48 -2.15 24.26
C ASN A 303 -21.79 -0.95 23.59
N LEU A 304 -21.50 -1.01 22.28
CA LEU A 304 -20.80 0.04 21.56
C LEU A 304 -21.71 0.70 20.52
N LYS A 305 -21.84 2.02 20.62
CA LYS A 305 -22.70 2.82 19.75
C LYS A 305 -22.21 2.74 18.31
N GLY A 306 -23.15 2.49 17.39
CA GLY A 306 -22.92 2.51 15.94
C GLY A 306 -22.17 1.30 15.38
N ARG A 307 -21.85 0.29 16.20
CA ARG A 307 -21.20 -0.94 15.73
C ARG A 307 -22.21 -1.80 14.93
N PRO A 308 -21.92 -2.18 13.68
CA PRO A 308 -22.76 -3.13 12.96
C PRO A 308 -22.70 -4.54 13.58
N ALA A 309 -23.59 -5.43 13.15
CA ALA A 309 -23.63 -6.81 13.63
C ALA A 309 -22.64 -7.68 12.83
N PHE A 310 -21.52 -8.04 13.45
CA PHE A 310 -20.52 -8.97 12.95
C PHE A 310 -19.66 -9.50 14.11
N GLU A 311 -18.82 -10.50 13.83
CA GLU A 311 -17.86 -11.08 14.78
C GLU A 311 -17.04 -10.02 15.54
N ALA A 312 -16.56 -10.34 16.74
CA ALA A 312 -15.68 -9.45 17.48
C ALA A 312 -14.40 -9.09 16.70
N ASP A 313 -14.08 -7.80 16.71
CA ASP A 313 -12.85 -7.21 16.19
C ASP A 313 -11.98 -6.66 17.32
N ASP A 314 -10.67 -6.59 17.08
CA ASP A 314 -9.69 -6.13 18.07
C ASP A 314 -9.96 -4.69 18.50
N GLN A 315 -10.35 -3.80 17.58
CA GLN A 315 -10.66 -2.40 17.90
C GLN A 315 -11.80 -2.26 18.91
N SER A 316 -12.95 -2.88 18.61
CA SER A 316 -14.13 -2.87 19.46
C SER A 316 -13.85 -3.53 20.81
N ALA A 317 -13.12 -4.65 20.81
CA ALA A 317 -12.75 -5.32 22.06
C ALA A 317 -11.85 -4.44 22.95
N LEU A 318 -10.89 -3.71 22.38
CA LEU A 318 -10.05 -2.78 23.15
C LEU A 318 -10.89 -1.63 23.71
N ILE A 319 -11.76 -1.02 22.91
CA ILE A 319 -12.64 0.07 23.36
C ILE A 319 -13.51 -0.42 24.51
N TYR A 320 -14.13 -1.60 24.37
CA TYR A 320 -14.97 -2.18 25.41
C TYR A 320 -14.18 -2.48 26.69
N LEU A 321 -12.96 -3.03 26.58
CA LEU A 321 -12.06 -3.28 27.71
C LEU A 321 -11.70 -1.98 28.45
N LEU A 322 -11.28 -0.95 27.71
CA LEU A 322 -10.88 0.34 28.29
C LEU A 322 -12.04 1.09 28.95
N LEU A 323 -13.27 0.92 28.44
CA LEU A 323 -14.48 1.49 29.05
C LEU A 323 -14.94 0.71 30.28
N SER A 324 -14.86 -0.63 30.25
CA SER A 324 -15.33 -1.49 31.33
C SER A 324 -14.35 -1.59 32.51
N GLN A 325 -13.06 -1.43 32.25
CA GLN A 325 -11.98 -1.53 33.24
C GLN A 325 -11.14 -0.24 33.27
N LYS A 326 -11.81 0.91 33.18
CA LYS A 326 -11.18 2.23 33.07
C LYS A 326 -10.11 2.48 34.14
N ASP A 327 -10.43 2.20 35.40
CA ASP A 327 -9.55 2.47 36.55
C ASP A 327 -8.27 1.62 36.53
N GLN A 328 -8.30 0.49 35.83
CA GLN A 328 -7.17 -0.42 35.72
C GLN A 328 -6.20 -0.05 34.58
N TRP A 329 -6.73 0.48 33.47
CA TRP A 329 -5.93 0.63 32.24
C TRP A 329 -5.70 2.08 31.81
N MET A 330 -6.67 2.97 31.99
CA MET A 330 -6.64 4.27 31.31
C MET A 330 -5.58 5.24 31.82
N ASP A 331 -4.97 5.01 32.98
CA ASP A 331 -3.87 5.83 33.49
C ASP A 331 -2.59 5.73 32.63
N LYS A 332 -2.44 4.63 31.88
CA LYS A 332 -1.31 4.37 30.97
C LYS A 332 -1.67 4.47 29.49
N VAL A 333 -2.91 4.81 29.14
CA VAL A 333 -3.35 5.00 27.75
C VAL A 333 -3.35 6.47 27.40
N TYR A 334 -2.64 6.83 26.33
CA TYR A 334 -2.72 8.15 25.72
C TYR A 334 -3.59 8.10 24.46
N ILE A 335 -4.68 8.88 24.47
CA ILE A 335 -5.54 9.06 23.30
C ILE A 335 -5.01 10.25 22.51
N GLU A 336 -4.36 9.97 21.38
CA GLU A 336 -3.80 10.99 20.51
C GLU A 336 -4.84 11.52 19.52
N ASN A 337 -4.93 12.84 19.42
CA ASN A 337 -5.85 13.55 18.52
C ASN A 337 -5.28 14.86 17.97
N GLN A 338 -4.01 15.17 18.22
CA GLN A 338 -3.34 16.39 17.74
C GLN A 338 -2.71 16.22 16.36
N TYR A 339 -2.47 14.98 15.94
CA TYR A 339 -2.01 14.61 14.62
C TYR A 339 -2.60 13.25 14.23
N TYR A 340 -2.60 12.93 12.94
CA TYR A 340 -3.16 11.69 12.43
C TYR A 340 -2.21 10.51 12.59
N LEU A 341 -2.03 10.03 13.84
CA LEU A 341 -1.46 8.69 14.07
C LEU A 341 -2.29 7.62 13.33
N HIS A 342 -3.58 7.86 13.17
CA HIS A 342 -4.47 7.25 12.19
C HIS A 342 -5.31 8.36 11.55
N GLY A 343 -5.31 8.45 10.21
CA GLY A 343 -6.15 9.40 9.46
C GLY A 343 -7.12 8.67 8.54
N TYR A 344 -8.43 8.87 8.74
CA TYR A 344 -9.46 8.23 7.93
C TYR A 344 -9.44 8.76 6.49
N TRP A 345 -9.10 7.88 5.55
CA TRP A 345 -8.76 8.23 4.17
C TRP A 345 -9.81 9.06 3.44
N ALA A 346 -11.10 8.77 3.61
CA ALA A 346 -12.18 9.41 2.85
C ALA A 346 -12.28 10.92 3.11
N GLY A 347 -11.84 11.39 4.28
CA GLY A 347 -11.77 12.82 4.60
C GLY A 347 -10.48 13.52 4.19
N LEU A 348 -9.49 12.77 3.69
CA LEU A 348 -8.12 13.26 3.47
C LEU A 348 -7.72 13.24 1.99
N VAL A 349 -8.01 12.16 1.28
CA VAL A 349 -7.40 11.89 -0.04
C VAL A 349 -7.76 12.91 -1.11
N ASP A 350 -8.93 13.53 -1.03
CA ASP A 350 -9.39 14.55 -1.98
C ASP A 350 -8.80 15.94 -1.69
N ARG A 351 -8.13 16.11 -0.54
CA ARG A 351 -7.50 17.37 -0.11
C ARG A 351 -6.01 17.43 -0.43
N TYR A 352 -5.40 16.38 -0.95
CA TYR A 352 -3.95 16.33 -1.17
C TYR A 352 -3.42 17.44 -2.08
N GLU A 353 -4.10 17.78 -3.17
CA GLU A 353 -3.68 18.89 -4.03
C GLU A 353 -3.73 20.23 -3.28
N GLU A 354 -4.76 20.47 -2.48
CA GLU A 354 -4.85 21.65 -1.61
C GLU A 354 -3.68 21.68 -0.60
N MET A 355 -3.36 20.52 0.00
CA MET A 355 -2.27 20.41 0.97
C MET A 355 -0.91 20.69 0.33
N MET A 356 -0.67 20.18 -0.87
CA MET A 356 0.55 20.43 -1.65
C MET A 356 0.72 21.90 -2.04
N GLU A 357 -0.39 22.63 -2.23
CA GLU A 357 -0.38 24.05 -2.59
C GLU A 357 -0.17 24.96 -1.37
N LYS A 358 -0.86 24.67 -0.26
CA LYS A 358 -0.94 25.59 0.90
C LYS A 358 0.02 25.27 2.03
N TYR A 359 0.45 24.03 2.17
CA TYR A 359 1.18 23.53 3.33
C TYR A 359 2.48 22.82 2.92
N HIS A 360 3.12 22.19 3.91
CA HIS A 360 4.35 21.42 3.74
C HIS A 360 4.33 20.20 4.67
N PRO A 361 5.10 19.14 4.38
CA PRO A 361 5.26 18.01 5.30
C PRO A 361 5.99 18.43 6.58
N GLY A 362 5.81 17.65 7.65
CA GLY A 362 6.30 17.88 9.00
C GLY A 362 5.23 18.32 9.99
N LEU A 363 3.96 18.41 9.57
CA LEU A 363 2.85 18.89 10.41
C LEU A 363 2.07 17.74 11.04
N GLY A 364 1.89 16.64 10.32
CA GLY A 364 1.22 15.42 10.77
C GLY A 364 -0.32 15.49 10.94
N ASP A 365 -0.95 16.65 10.82
CA ASP A 365 -2.37 16.91 11.10
C ASP A 365 -3.23 17.18 9.84
N GLU A 366 -4.37 17.87 9.94
CA GLU A 366 -5.25 18.16 8.78
C GLU A 366 -4.65 19.03 7.69
N ARG A 367 -3.48 19.62 7.93
CA ARG A 367 -2.72 20.40 6.96
C ARG A 367 -1.79 19.52 6.14
N TRP A 368 -1.28 18.44 6.74
CA TRP A 368 -0.49 17.41 6.08
C TRP A 368 -0.54 16.11 6.93
N PRO A 369 -1.43 15.15 6.61
CA PRO A 369 -1.70 14.04 7.51
C PRO A 369 -0.50 13.13 7.65
N PHE A 370 -0.21 12.70 8.89
CA PHE A 370 0.89 11.78 9.15
C PHE A 370 0.62 10.39 8.54
N VAL A 371 -0.51 9.80 8.89
CA VAL A 371 -0.98 8.52 8.36
C VAL A 371 -2.29 8.70 7.61
N THR A 372 -2.39 8.12 6.42
CA THR A 372 -3.67 7.89 5.74
C THR A 372 -3.97 6.39 5.77
N HIS A 373 -5.10 6.03 6.40
CA HIS A 373 -5.49 4.66 6.66
C HIS A 373 -6.77 4.32 5.89
N PHE A 374 -6.68 3.32 5.01
CA PHE A 374 -7.71 2.88 4.07
C PHE A 374 -8.73 1.90 4.68
N VAL A 375 -9.20 2.22 5.90
CA VAL A 375 -10.21 1.43 6.61
C VAL A 375 -11.42 1.15 5.71
N GLY A 376 -11.81 -0.12 5.65
CA GLY A 376 -12.94 -0.61 4.85
C GLY A 376 -12.60 -0.92 3.40
N CYS A 377 -11.42 -0.56 2.87
CA CYS A 377 -11.04 -0.87 1.49
C CYS A 377 -10.64 -2.34 1.28
N LYS A 378 -10.05 -2.98 2.30
CA LYS A 378 -9.67 -4.41 2.31
C LYS A 378 -9.03 -4.87 0.98
N PRO A 379 -7.90 -4.26 0.56
CA PRO A 379 -7.34 -4.44 -0.78
C PRO A 379 -6.97 -5.88 -1.12
N CYS A 380 -6.69 -6.70 -0.10
CA CYS A 380 -6.33 -8.11 -0.24
C CYS A 380 -7.52 -9.09 -0.14
N GLY A 381 -8.66 -8.63 0.40
CA GLY A 381 -9.84 -9.46 0.61
C GLY A 381 -10.86 -9.36 -0.52
N SER A 382 -11.84 -10.25 -0.48
CA SER A 382 -12.94 -10.33 -1.47
C SER A 382 -14.13 -9.40 -1.19
N TYR A 383 -14.24 -8.82 0.01
CA TYR A 383 -15.34 -7.93 0.39
C TYR A 383 -14.83 -6.67 1.09
N GLY A 384 -15.24 -5.49 0.62
CA GLY A 384 -14.90 -4.18 1.18
C GLY A 384 -16.14 -3.29 1.35
N ASP A 385 -16.07 -2.32 2.26
CA ASP A 385 -17.18 -1.39 2.56
C ASP A 385 -17.29 -0.27 1.50
N TYR A 386 -16.27 -0.13 0.65
CA TYR A 386 -16.17 0.88 -0.40
C TYR A 386 -15.95 0.25 -1.77
N PRO A 387 -16.30 0.94 -2.86
CA PRO A 387 -15.99 0.49 -4.21
C PRO A 387 -14.49 0.30 -4.41
N VAL A 388 -14.09 -0.89 -4.89
CA VAL A 388 -12.67 -1.24 -5.12
C VAL A 388 -11.96 -0.20 -5.96
N GLU A 389 -12.58 0.29 -7.04
CA GLU A 389 -11.98 1.33 -7.91
C GLU A 389 -11.65 2.61 -7.13
N GLN A 390 -12.56 3.06 -6.27
CA GLN A 390 -12.36 4.26 -5.45
C GLN A 390 -11.22 4.05 -4.46
N CYS A 391 -11.16 2.89 -3.81
CA CYS A 391 -10.08 2.51 -2.90
C CYS A 391 -8.72 2.50 -3.61
N MET A 392 -8.59 1.76 -4.70
CA MET A 392 -7.32 1.63 -5.42
C MET A 392 -6.85 2.99 -5.95
N ARG A 393 -7.76 3.79 -6.54
CA ARG A 393 -7.47 5.14 -6.98
C ARG A 393 -6.98 6.04 -5.84
N SER A 394 -7.55 5.91 -4.65
CA SER A 394 -7.21 6.71 -3.48
C SER A 394 -5.89 6.27 -2.84
N MET A 395 -5.63 4.95 -2.79
CA MET A 395 -4.36 4.37 -2.37
C MET A 395 -3.22 4.79 -3.30
N GLU A 396 -3.47 4.82 -4.62
CA GLU A 396 -2.52 5.33 -5.61
C GLU A 396 -2.14 6.79 -5.32
N ARG A 397 -3.14 7.63 -5.00
CA ARG A 397 -2.92 9.04 -4.64
C ARG A 397 -2.12 9.18 -3.37
N ALA A 398 -2.47 8.47 -2.30
CA ALA A 398 -1.75 8.54 -1.03
C ALA A 398 -0.30 8.05 -1.17
N PHE A 399 -0.08 6.95 -1.89
CA PHE A 399 1.26 6.47 -2.17
C PHE A 399 2.08 7.53 -2.94
N ASN A 400 1.56 8.09 -4.03
CA ASN A 400 2.29 9.08 -4.83
C ASN A 400 2.47 10.42 -4.08
N PHE A 401 1.54 10.80 -3.20
CA PHE A 401 1.65 11.97 -2.33
C PHE A 401 2.82 11.83 -1.35
N ALA A 402 2.99 10.63 -0.80
CA ALA A 402 4.11 10.28 0.06
C ALA A 402 5.42 10.11 -0.73
N ASP A 403 5.40 9.34 -1.81
CA ASP A 403 6.58 9.01 -2.63
C ASP A 403 7.15 10.27 -3.30
N ASN A 404 6.32 11.29 -3.60
CA ASN A 404 6.81 12.60 -4.02
C ASN A 404 7.80 13.24 -3.05
N GLN A 405 7.62 13.05 -1.72
CA GLN A 405 8.52 13.59 -0.71
C GLN A 405 9.87 12.86 -0.75
N VAL A 406 9.86 11.56 -1.03
CA VAL A 406 11.05 10.72 -1.19
C VAL A 406 11.76 11.01 -2.52
N LEU A 407 11.04 11.03 -3.64
CA LEU A 407 11.56 11.31 -4.99
C LEU A 407 12.18 12.70 -5.10
N LYS A 408 11.67 13.67 -4.34
CA LYS A 408 12.22 15.04 -4.28
C LYS A 408 13.68 15.04 -3.84
N LEU A 409 14.10 14.12 -2.97
CA LEU A 409 15.50 13.93 -2.57
C LEU A 409 16.41 13.68 -3.79
N TYR A 410 15.88 12.96 -4.78
CA TYR A 410 16.61 12.53 -5.97
C TYR A 410 16.35 13.42 -7.20
N GLY A 411 15.56 14.49 -7.05
CA GLY A 411 15.29 15.44 -8.14
C GLY A 411 14.17 15.01 -9.08
N PHE A 412 13.27 14.15 -8.61
CA PHE A 412 12.09 13.69 -9.34
C PHE A 412 10.80 13.99 -8.57
N GLY A 413 9.69 13.87 -9.30
CA GLY A 413 8.35 13.82 -8.73
C GLY A 413 7.39 13.17 -9.72
N HIS A 414 6.27 12.66 -9.23
CA HIS A 414 5.20 12.14 -10.07
C HIS A 414 4.63 13.24 -10.97
N ARG A 415 4.17 12.84 -12.17
CA ARG A 415 3.49 13.77 -13.08
C ARG A 415 2.14 14.24 -12.55
N GLY A 416 1.51 13.45 -11.68
CA GLY A 416 0.31 13.74 -10.92
C GLY A 416 0.04 12.59 -9.95
N LEU A 417 -0.82 12.79 -8.95
CA LEU A 417 -1.04 11.81 -7.87
C LEU A 417 -1.67 10.49 -8.35
N LEU A 418 -2.24 10.45 -9.56
CA LEU A 418 -2.77 9.22 -10.17
C LEU A 418 -1.82 8.57 -11.18
N SER A 419 -0.65 9.16 -11.42
CA SER A 419 0.26 8.69 -12.46
C SER A 419 1.48 8.02 -11.84
N PRO A 420 1.78 6.76 -12.21
CA PRO A 420 3.05 6.13 -11.84
C PRO A 420 4.24 6.75 -12.60
N LYS A 421 3.99 7.57 -13.62
CA LYS A 421 5.05 8.22 -14.41
C LYS A 421 5.65 9.37 -13.62
N ILE A 422 6.98 9.41 -13.57
CA ILE A 422 7.74 10.50 -12.96
C ILE A 422 8.18 11.54 -14.00
N LYS A 423 8.59 12.70 -13.49
CA LYS A 423 9.27 13.78 -14.22
C LYS A 423 10.44 14.29 -13.39
N ARG A 424 11.45 14.82 -14.06
CA ARG A 424 12.52 15.57 -13.40
C ARG A 424 11.95 16.90 -12.91
N ILE A 425 12.34 17.30 -11.72
CA ILE A 425 11.96 18.59 -11.12
C ILE A 425 13.14 19.55 -10.99
N ARG A 426 14.36 19.08 -11.29
CA ARG A 426 15.58 19.89 -11.38
C ARG A 426 16.52 19.34 -12.45
N ASN A 427 17.40 20.21 -12.95
CA ASN A 427 18.43 19.83 -13.91
C ASN A 427 19.52 18.97 -13.25
N GLU A 428 20.20 18.17 -14.05
CA GLU A 428 21.41 17.47 -13.59
C GLU A 428 22.52 18.48 -13.33
N THR A 429 23.36 18.18 -12.34
CA THR A 429 24.52 18.99 -11.99
C THR A 429 25.74 18.10 -11.87
N VAL A 430 26.91 18.64 -12.24
CA VAL A 430 28.21 18.01 -11.99
C VAL A 430 28.69 18.23 -10.55
N THR A 431 27.99 19.06 -9.77
CA THR A 431 28.27 19.37 -8.36
C THR A 431 27.11 18.94 -7.43
N PRO A 432 26.73 17.66 -7.40
CA PRO A 432 25.54 17.22 -6.67
C PRO A 432 25.57 17.51 -5.16
N LEU A 433 26.76 17.57 -4.56
CA LEU A 433 26.95 17.79 -3.11
C LEU A 433 26.72 19.24 -2.65
N GLU A 434 26.71 20.22 -3.56
CA GLU A 434 26.53 21.64 -3.19
C GLU A 434 25.14 21.95 -2.63
N TYR A 435 24.15 21.11 -2.96
CA TYR A 435 22.74 21.34 -2.62
C TYR A 435 22.11 20.21 -1.81
N VAL A 436 22.88 19.18 -1.40
CA VAL A 436 22.32 18.00 -0.72
C VAL A 436 21.55 18.38 0.54
N ASP A 437 22.13 19.25 1.38
CA ASP A 437 21.49 19.67 2.63
C ASP A 437 20.21 20.49 2.39
N GLN A 438 20.09 21.19 1.26
CA GLN A 438 18.87 21.93 0.93
C GLN A 438 17.70 21.01 0.56
N PHE A 439 18.01 19.79 0.12
CA PHE A 439 17.02 18.82 -0.31
C PHE A 439 16.80 17.71 0.72
N ASP A 440 17.63 17.62 1.77
CA ASP A 440 17.57 16.53 2.73
C ASP A 440 16.43 16.72 3.74
N ILE A 441 15.37 15.92 3.60
CA ILE A 441 14.25 15.92 4.56
C ILE A 441 14.61 15.33 5.93
N ARG A 442 15.77 14.66 6.07
CA ARG A 442 16.28 14.13 7.34
C ARG A 442 16.93 15.22 8.21
N ARG A 443 17.21 16.38 7.62
CA ARG A 443 17.85 17.52 8.27
C ARG A 443 16.92 18.71 8.10
N PRO A 444 15.95 18.94 9.01
CA PRO A 444 15.25 20.22 8.99
C PRO A 444 16.32 21.30 9.07
N VAL A 445 16.31 22.24 8.13
CA VAL A 445 17.18 23.41 8.15
C VAL A 445 16.82 24.18 9.42
N HIS A 446 17.45 23.84 10.54
CA HIS A 446 17.56 24.76 11.65
C HIS A 446 18.35 25.93 11.10
N GLY A 447 17.63 27.02 10.82
CA GLY A 447 18.18 28.26 10.33
C GLY A 447 19.30 28.70 11.25
N ASN A 448 20.53 28.44 10.85
CA ASN A 448 21.68 29.13 11.40
C ASN A 448 21.63 30.53 10.78
N SER A 449 20.89 31.44 11.41
CA SER A 449 21.10 32.88 11.30
C SER A 449 22.44 33.23 11.93
N GLY A 450 23.52 32.66 11.38
CA GLY A 450 24.87 33.13 11.61
C GLY A 450 25.06 34.37 10.75
N SER A 451 24.91 35.53 11.38
CA SER A 451 25.36 36.81 10.84
C SER A 451 26.79 36.65 10.31
N ARG A 452 26.95 36.73 8.98
CA ARG A 452 28.26 37.01 8.41
C ARG A 452 28.55 38.49 8.64
N SER A 453 29.50 38.75 9.53
CA SER A 453 30.20 40.02 9.71
C SER A 453 30.95 40.40 8.44
#